data_AF-A0A1L3MW03-F1
#
_entry.id   AF-A0A1L3MW03-F1
#
_cell.length_a   1.000
_cell.length_b   1.000
_cell.length_c   1.000
_cell.angle_alpha   90.00
_cell.angle_beta   90.00
_cell.angle_gamma   90.00
#
_symmetry.space_group_name_H-M   'P 1'
#
loop_
_entity.id
_entity.type
_entity.pdbx_description
1 polymer ?
#
loop_
_entity_poly.entity_id
_entity_poly.type
_entity_poly.pdbx_seq_one_letter_code
_entity_poly.pdbx_strand_id
1 'polypeptide(L)'
;MGVNKIIPRKVISASVSGSMYAILLGLIIPNPFGETILTIPNYLFAVALITPIYLMYSFPAILIYGVLTSIISDKISQFASTKMKNEKFEMMISAILHTVFGLLFLFYSLGASLLYFITDRVQQKKNIDYKPLQAIKSLAIPLAVWLIFMGLVYLEEILSGI
;
A
#
# COMPACT_ATOMS: atom_id res chain seq x y z
N MET A 1 0.15 -23.49 -2.00
CA MET A 1 1.38 -22.93 -2.61
C MET A 1 2.51 -22.99 -1.59
N GLY A 2 3.74 -23.32 -2.00
CA GLY A 2 4.89 -23.23 -1.09
C GLY A 2 5.15 -21.78 -0.66
N VAL A 3 5.64 -21.57 0.57
CA VAL A 3 5.91 -20.25 1.17
C VAL A 3 6.78 -19.37 0.25
N ASN A 4 7.74 -19.97 -0.45
CA ASN A 4 8.66 -19.30 -1.37
C ASN A 4 7.97 -18.60 -2.56
N LYS A 5 6.75 -19.01 -2.93
CA LYS A 5 5.98 -18.38 -4.03
C LYS A 5 5.03 -17.28 -3.56
N ILE A 6 4.71 -17.23 -2.26
CA ILE A 6 3.75 -16.27 -1.69
C ILE A 6 4.45 -14.94 -1.38
N ILE A 7 5.63 -15.00 -0.77
CA ILE A 7 6.35 -13.81 -0.31
C ILE A 7 6.63 -12.81 -1.45
N PRO A 8 7.12 -13.21 -2.64
CA PRO A 8 7.40 -12.25 -3.71
C PRO A 8 6.17 -11.44 -4.12
N ARG A 9 5.01 -12.12 -4.30
CA ARG A 9 3.73 -11.47 -4.62
C ARG A 9 3.31 -10.46 -3.55
N LYS A 10 3.50 -10.81 -2.27
CA LYS A 10 3.12 -9.96 -1.14
C LYS A 10 3.98 -8.69 -1.04
N VAL A 11 5.27 -8.78 -1.35
CA VAL A 11 6.20 -7.64 -1.40
C VAL A 11 5.89 -6.72 -2.58
N ILE A 12 5.57 -7.30 -3.75
CA ILE A 12 5.13 -6.51 -4.92
C ILE A 12 3.83 -5.79 -4.59
N SER A 13 2.89 -6.48 -3.94
CA SER A 13 1.62 -5.89 -3.48
C SER A 13 1.87 -4.72 -2.53
N ALA A 14 2.76 -4.88 -1.55
CA ALA A 14 3.13 -3.80 -0.62
C ALA A 14 3.71 -2.58 -1.35
N SER A 15 4.58 -2.81 -2.33
CA SER A 15 5.23 -1.75 -3.09
C SER A 15 4.23 -0.93 -3.90
N VAL A 16 3.30 -1.61 -4.59
CA VAL A 16 2.24 -0.97 -5.36
C VAL A 16 1.23 -0.27 -4.44
N SER A 17 0.67 -0.99 -3.47
CA SER A 17 -0.39 -0.45 -2.62
C SER A 17 0.15 0.64 -1.69
N GLY A 18 1.37 0.54 -1.19
CA GLY A 18 1.99 1.57 -0.35
C GLY A 18 2.22 2.88 -1.10
N SER A 19 2.67 2.79 -2.35
CA SER A 19 2.83 3.95 -3.23
C SER A 19 1.48 4.61 -3.54
N MET A 20 0.49 3.81 -3.94
CA MET A 20 -0.86 4.29 -4.21
C MET A 20 -1.51 4.90 -2.96
N TYR A 21 -1.35 4.26 -1.80
CA TYR A 21 -1.90 4.73 -0.53
C TYR A 21 -1.34 6.09 -0.14
N ALA A 22 -0.02 6.28 -0.22
CA ALA A 22 0.60 7.56 0.12
C ALA A 22 0.10 8.71 -0.77
N ILE A 23 -0.03 8.48 -2.08
CA ILE A 23 -0.56 9.45 -3.04
C ILE A 23 -2.03 9.77 -2.72
N LEU A 24 -2.86 8.75 -2.53
CA LEU A 24 -4.27 8.93 -2.19
C LEU A 24 -4.44 9.68 -0.88
N LEU A 25 -3.64 9.35 0.13
CA LEU A 25 -3.68 10.04 1.42
C LEU A 25 -3.23 11.50 1.29
N GLY A 26 -2.20 11.77 0.47
CA GLY A 26 -1.76 13.14 0.16
C GLY A 26 -2.85 13.95 -0.54
N LEU A 27 -3.62 13.35 -1.44
CA LEU A 27 -4.76 14.01 -2.10
C LEU A 27 -5.91 14.28 -1.12
N ILE A 28 -6.19 13.36 -0.21
CA ILE A 28 -7.30 13.50 0.76
C ILE A 28 -6.94 14.47 1.89
N ILE A 29 -5.69 14.43 2.36
CA ILE A 29 -5.18 15.19 3.49
C ILE A 29 -3.85 15.85 3.09
N PRO A 30 -3.87 16.90 2.25
CA PRO A 30 -2.67 17.55 1.73
C PRO A 30 -1.92 18.36 2.79
N ASN A 31 -2.62 18.83 3.83
CA ASN A 31 -2.05 19.70 4.86
C ASN A 31 -2.58 19.29 6.25
N PRO A 32 -2.08 18.18 6.83
CA PRO A 32 -2.60 17.66 8.10
C PRO A 32 -2.36 18.56 9.32
N PHE A 33 -1.46 19.55 9.22
CA PHE A 33 -1.03 20.38 10.35
C PHE A 33 -1.16 21.89 10.11
N GLY A 34 -1.70 22.32 8.97
CA GLY A 34 -1.71 23.73 8.59
C GLY A 34 -3.10 24.27 8.29
N GLU A 35 -3.12 25.49 7.76
CA GLU A 35 -4.34 26.22 7.47
C GLU A 35 -5.06 25.74 6.21
N THR A 36 -6.27 26.26 6.01
CA THR A 36 -7.09 25.95 4.84
C THR A 36 -6.40 26.43 3.57
N ILE A 37 -6.32 25.56 2.57
CA ILE A 37 -5.69 25.87 1.28
C ILE A 37 -6.71 26.57 0.39
N LEU A 38 -6.39 27.79 -0.06
CA LEU A 38 -7.32 28.65 -0.80
C LEU A 38 -7.17 28.57 -2.33
N THR A 39 -6.10 27.96 -2.84
CA THR A 39 -5.79 27.93 -4.28
C THR A 39 -5.36 26.54 -4.74
N ILE A 40 -5.64 26.22 -6.01
CA ILE A 40 -5.27 24.94 -6.63
C ILE A 40 -3.74 24.75 -6.66
N PRO A 41 -2.90 25.74 -7.03
CA PRO A 41 -1.45 25.57 -7.01
C PRO A 41 -0.91 25.21 -5.62
N ASN A 42 -1.38 25.92 -4.58
CA ASN A 42 -0.96 25.65 -3.21
C ASN A 42 -1.44 24.25 -2.75
N TYR A 43 -2.60 23.79 -3.22
CA TYR A 43 -3.09 22.44 -2.94
C TYR A 43 -2.18 21.38 -3.57
N LEU A 44 -1.86 21.53 -4.86
CA LEU A 44 -1.00 20.58 -5.56
C LEU A 44 0.42 20.55 -4.97
N PHE A 45 0.95 21.70 -4.56
CA PHE A 45 2.23 21.78 -3.86
C PHE A 45 2.17 21.09 -2.49
N ALA A 46 1.10 21.31 -1.70
CA ALA A 46 0.92 20.63 -0.42
C ALA A 46 0.80 19.10 -0.58
N VAL A 47 0.06 18.62 -1.59
CA VAL A 47 0.02 17.19 -1.95
C VAL A 47 1.43 16.69 -2.26
N ALA A 48 2.20 17.44 -3.05
CA ALA A 48 3.55 17.04 -3.43
C ALA A 48 4.50 16.97 -2.23
N LEU A 49 4.37 17.91 -1.30
CA LEU A 49 5.15 17.99 -0.07
C LEU A 49 4.82 16.86 0.92
N ILE A 50 3.54 16.54 1.12
CA ILE A 50 3.12 15.55 2.12
C ILE A 50 3.26 14.10 1.64
N THR A 51 3.17 13.84 0.33
CA THR A 51 3.20 12.48 -0.21
C THR A 51 4.48 11.70 0.15
N PRO A 52 5.71 12.26 0.02
CA PRO A 52 6.92 11.61 0.48
C PRO A 52 6.90 11.24 1.96
N ILE A 53 6.36 12.13 2.81
CA ILE A 53 6.24 11.92 4.26
C ILE A 53 5.30 10.74 4.52
N TYR A 54 4.10 10.75 3.95
CA TYR A 54 3.18 9.63 4.07
C TYR A 54 3.79 8.33 3.59
N LEU A 55 4.50 8.35 2.46
CA LEU A 55 5.16 7.16 1.95
C LEU A 55 6.21 6.61 2.92
N MET A 56 7.04 7.47 3.53
CA MET A 56 8.06 7.08 4.49
C MET A 56 7.49 6.38 5.73
N TYR A 57 6.28 6.71 6.17
CA TYR A 57 5.63 6.06 7.31
C TYR A 57 4.74 4.88 6.90
N SER A 58 3.91 5.05 5.88
CA SER A 58 2.93 4.04 5.49
C SER A 58 3.58 2.85 4.79
N PHE A 59 4.58 3.07 3.92
CA PHE A 59 5.17 1.97 3.16
C PHE A 59 5.87 0.94 4.06
N PRO A 60 6.74 1.30 5.01
CA PRO A 60 7.32 0.32 5.93
C PRO A 60 6.28 -0.45 6.74
N ALA A 61 5.23 0.23 7.20
CA ALA A 61 4.12 -0.43 7.91
C ALA A 61 3.40 -1.45 7.01
N ILE A 62 3.07 -1.08 5.77
CA ILE A 62 2.43 -1.97 4.80
C ILE A 62 3.36 -3.15 4.42
N LEU A 63 4.65 -2.87 4.20
CA LEU A 63 5.64 -3.87 3.82
C LEU A 63 5.89 -4.90 4.92
N ILE A 64 5.97 -4.47 6.18
CA ILE A 64 6.25 -5.37 7.30
C ILE A 64 4.94 -5.97 7.80
N TYR A 65 4.08 -5.13 8.38
CA TYR A 65 2.86 -5.58 9.04
C TYR A 65 1.81 -6.08 8.03
N GLY A 66 1.61 -5.37 6.91
CA GLY A 66 0.66 -5.78 5.88
C GLY A 66 1.01 -7.11 5.24
N VAL A 67 2.28 -7.34 4.90
CA VAL A 67 2.74 -8.64 4.36
C VAL A 67 2.53 -9.77 5.37
N LEU A 68 2.92 -9.58 6.63
CA LEU A 68 2.79 -10.61 7.67
C LEU A 68 1.32 -10.98 7.91
N THR A 69 0.47 -9.99 8.16
CA THR A 69 -0.97 -10.20 8.41
C THR A 69 -1.67 -10.80 7.20
N SER A 70 -1.27 -10.43 5.99
CA SER A 70 -1.84 -11.00 4.77
C SER A 70 -1.43 -12.45 4.54
N ILE A 71 -0.20 -12.85 4.88
CA ILE A 71 0.22 -14.26 4.85
C ILE A 71 -0.59 -15.08 5.87
N ILE A 72 -0.78 -14.55 7.08
CA ILE A 72 -1.62 -15.19 8.11
C ILE A 72 -3.05 -15.34 7.60
N SER A 73 -3.61 -14.28 7.03
CA SER A 73 -4.96 -14.26 6.45
C SER A 73 -5.14 -15.29 5.34
N ASP A 74 -4.20 -15.39 4.40
CA ASP A 74 -4.25 -16.39 3.32
C ASP A 74 -4.18 -17.82 3.88
N LYS A 75 -3.33 -18.09 4.88
CA LYS A 75 -3.22 -19.42 5.49
C LYS A 75 -4.50 -19.82 6.23
N ILE A 76 -5.07 -18.92 7.02
CA ILE A 76 -6.30 -19.19 7.78
C ILE A 76 -7.47 -19.39 6.81
N SER A 77 -7.60 -18.53 5.80
CA SER A 77 -8.68 -18.61 4.82
C SER A 77 -8.61 -19.87 3.95
N GLN A 78 -7.40 -20.29 3.53
CA GLN A 78 -7.19 -21.54 2.82
C GLN A 78 -7.51 -22.78 3.68
N PHE A 79 -7.13 -22.76 4.96
CA PHE A 79 -7.48 -23.83 5.89
C PHE A 79 -8.99 -23.95 6.06
N ALA A 80 -9.67 -22.83 6.26
CA ALA A 80 -11.13 -22.80 6.42
C ALA A 80 -11.88 -23.22 5.14
N SER A 81 -11.46 -22.73 3.96
CA SER A 81 -12.09 -23.11 2.69
C SER A 81 -11.97 -24.60 2.38
N THR A 82 -10.80 -25.19 2.70
CA THR A 82 -10.56 -26.64 2.58
C THR A 82 -11.51 -27.43 3.48
N LYS A 83 -11.67 -27.00 4.74
CA LYS A 83 -12.57 -27.66 5.70
C LYS A 83 -14.04 -27.55 5.28
N MET A 84 -14.43 -26.43 4.68
CA MET A 84 -15.81 -26.17 4.24
C MET A 84 -16.11 -26.61 2.80
N LYS A 85 -15.11 -27.12 2.06
CA LYS A 85 -15.20 -27.51 0.64
C LYS A 85 -15.83 -26.43 -0.25
N ASN A 86 -15.54 -25.16 0.04
CA ASN A 86 -16.10 -24.03 -0.70
C ASN A 86 -15.08 -22.90 -0.85
N GLU A 87 -14.63 -22.69 -2.08
CA GLU A 87 -13.61 -21.69 -2.42
C GLU A 87 -14.05 -20.25 -2.17
N LYS A 88 -15.37 -19.96 -2.19
CA LYS A 88 -15.89 -18.63 -1.85
C LYS A 88 -15.57 -18.23 -0.41
N PHE A 89 -15.45 -19.21 0.49
CA PHE A 89 -15.08 -18.95 1.89
C PHE A 89 -13.63 -18.46 2.03
N GLU A 90 -12.73 -18.84 1.13
CA GLU A 90 -11.35 -18.33 1.16
C GLU A 90 -11.34 -16.81 0.99
N MET A 91 -12.04 -16.33 -0.05
CA MET A 91 -12.11 -14.89 -0.33
C MET A 91 -12.82 -14.13 0.80
N MET A 92 -13.95 -14.65 1.28
CA MET A 92 -14.72 -14.01 2.34
C MET A 92 -13.94 -13.92 3.66
N ILE A 93 -13.34 -15.02 4.11
CA ILE A 93 -12.58 -15.06 5.37
C ILE A 93 -11.33 -14.18 5.25
N SER A 94 -10.64 -14.20 4.12
CA SER A 94 -9.47 -13.35 3.96
C SER A 94 -9.83 -11.86 3.96
N ALA A 95 -10.94 -11.48 3.32
CA ALA A 95 -11.45 -10.10 3.37
C ALA A 95 -11.79 -9.67 4.79
N ILE A 96 -12.49 -10.51 5.56
CA ILE A 96 -12.81 -10.25 6.98
C ILE A 96 -11.53 -10.06 7.79
N LEU A 97 -10.53 -10.94 7.62
CA LEU A 97 -9.27 -10.85 8.34
C LEU A 97 -8.48 -9.58 7.98
N HIS A 98 -8.47 -9.16 6.71
CA HIS A 98 -7.84 -7.88 6.33
C HIS A 98 -8.57 -6.67 6.92
N THR A 99 -9.90 -6.72 7.00
CA THR A 99 -10.68 -5.69 7.69
C THR A 99 -10.34 -5.67 9.18
N VAL A 100 -10.29 -6.82 9.85
CA VAL A 100 -9.94 -6.92 11.28
C VAL A 100 -8.51 -6.43 11.55
N PHE A 101 -7.53 -6.90 10.78
CA PHE A 101 -6.13 -6.47 10.92
C PHE A 101 -5.93 -5.00 10.54
N GLY A 102 -6.74 -4.49 9.59
CA GLY A 102 -6.75 -3.11 9.17
C GLY A 102 -7.40 -2.18 10.20
N LEU A 103 -8.33 -2.67 11.02
CA LEU A 103 -8.97 -1.86 12.07
C LEU A 103 -8.07 -1.66 13.31
N LEU A 104 -6.98 -2.42 13.44
CA LEU A 104 -6.07 -2.32 14.60
C LEU A 104 -5.43 -0.94 14.78
N PHE A 105 -5.19 -0.18 13.71
CA PHE A 105 -4.67 1.19 13.77
C PHE A 105 -5.65 2.24 13.19
N LEU A 106 -6.95 2.05 13.44
CA LEU A 106 -8.05 2.93 13.03
C LEU A 106 -8.28 3.00 11.50
N PHE A 107 -8.98 4.04 11.04
CA PHE A 107 -9.46 4.15 9.65
C PHE A 107 -8.34 4.25 8.61
N TYR A 108 -7.18 4.83 8.96
CA TYR A 108 -6.03 4.94 8.05
C TYR A 108 -5.47 3.57 7.68
N SER A 109 -5.22 2.72 8.66
CA SER A 109 -4.75 1.35 8.40
C SER A 109 -5.81 0.47 7.74
N LEU A 110 -7.10 0.77 7.93
CA LEU A 110 -8.16 0.07 7.21
C LEU A 110 -8.05 0.38 5.70
N GLY A 111 -7.91 1.65 5.33
CA GLY A 111 -7.71 2.04 3.93
C GLY A 111 -6.48 1.38 3.31
N ALA A 112 -5.35 1.41 4.03
CA ALA A 112 -4.12 0.75 3.59
C ALA A 112 -4.29 -0.78 3.44
N SER A 113 -4.94 -1.44 4.41
CA SER A 113 -5.18 -2.89 4.41
C SER A 113 -6.10 -3.33 3.27
N LEU A 114 -7.17 -2.58 3.00
CA LEU A 114 -8.08 -2.87 1.89
C LEU A 114 -7.39 -2.68 0.54
N LEU A 115 -6.61 -1.61 0.38
CA LEU A 115 -5.86 -1.38 -0.85
C LEU A 115 -4.81 -2.47 -1.08
N TYR A 116 -4.10 -2.88 -0.02
CA TYR A 116 -3.19 -4.01 -0.05
C TYR A 116 -3.90 -5.30 -0.46
N PHE A 117 -5.02 -5.62 0.20
CA PHE A 117 -5.81 -6.82 -0.07
C PHE A 117 -6.25 -6.88 -1.53
N ILE A 118 -6.81 -5.79 -2.07
CA ILE A 118 -7.24 -5.71 -3.47
C ILE A 118 -6.05 -5.95 -4.40
N THR A 119 -4.92 -5.27 -4.14
CA THR A 119 -3.71 -5.38 -4.96
C THR A 119 -3.16 -6.81 -4.97
N ASP A 120 -3.10 -7.47 -3.81
CA ASP A 120 -2.65 -8.85 -3.70
C ASP A 120 -3.59 -9.82 -4.41
N ARG A 121 -4.91 -9.63 -4.29
CA ARG A 121 -5.91 -10.49 -4.93
C ARG A 121 -5.90 -10.34 -6.45
N VAL A 122 -5.69 -9.12 -6.96
CA VAL A 122 -5.48 -8.89 -8.40
C VAL A 122 -4.24 -9.63 -8.89
N GLN A 123 -3.14 -9.58 -8.16
CA GLN A 123 -1.91 -10.30 -8.54
C GLN A 123 -2.07 -11.83 -8.45
N GLN A 124 -2.77 -12.33 -7.44
CA GLN A 124 -3.05 -13.75 -7.27
C GLN A 124 -3.89 -14.29 -8.44
N LYS A 125 -4.93 -13.55 -8.87
CA LYS A 125 -5.78 -13.93 -10.01
C LYS A 125 -5.03 -14.02 -11.34
N LYS A 126 -3.94 -13.27 -11.51
CA LYS A 126 -3.09 -13.35 -12.72
C LYS A 126 -2.29 -14.66 -12.79
N ASN A 127 -2.21 -15.43 -11.70
CA ASN A 127 -1.49 -16.71 -11.60
C ASN A 127 -0.03 -16.64 -12.11
N ILE A 128 0.64 -15.51 -11.87
CA ILE A 128 2.03 -15.28 -12.26
C ILE A 128 2.95 -15.83 -11.16
N ASP A 129 3.95 -16.61 -11.55
CA ASP A 129 5.01 -17.10 -10.64
C ASP A 129 6.09 -16.02 -10.46
N TYR A 130 5.90 -15.15 -9.46
CA TYR A 130 6.82 -14.06 -9.19
C TYR A 130 8.13 -14.55 -8.57
N LYS A 131 9.26 -14.16 -9.17
CA LYS A 131 10.60 -14.46 -8.65
C LYS A 131 10.96 -13.49 -7.52
N PRO A 132 11.77 -13.90 -6.52
CA PRO A 132 12.25 -13.01 -5.46
C PRO A 132 12.94 -11.74 -5.99
N LEU A 133 13.69 -11.86 -7.10
CA LEU A 133 14.30 -10.70 -7.75
C LEU A 133 13.28 -9.68 -8.26
N GLN A 134 12.10 -10.11 -8.73
CA GLN A 134 11.03 -9.20 -9.13
C GLN A 134 10.44 -8.46 -7.92
N ALA A 135 10.35 -9.13 -6.77
CA ALA A 135 9.94 -8.48 -5.52
C ALA A 135 10.94 -7.41 -5.08
N ILE A 136 12.25 -7.69 -5.12
CA ILE A 136 13.27 -6.68 -4.83
C ILE A 136 13.18 -5.51 -5.82
N LYS A 137 13.04 -5.79 -7.12
CA LYS A 137 12.86 -4.75 -8.15
C LYS A 137 11.60 -3.91 -7.93
N SER A 138 10.54 -4.47 -7.38
CA SER A 138 9.30 -3.72 -7.11
C SER A 138 9.47 -2.62 -6.05
N LEU A 139 10.50 -2.70 -5.20
CA LEU A 139 10.86 -1.62 -4.27
C LEU A 139 11.29 -0.33 -4.99
N ALA A 140 11.62 -0.41 -6.28
CA ALA A 140 11.85 0.77 -7.10
C ALA A 140 10.56 1.60 -7.29
N ILE A 141 9.36 1.03 -7.12
CA ILE A 141 8.08 1.76 -7.26
C ILE A 141 7.94 2.83 -6.16
N PRO A 142 7.96 2.50 -4.86
CA PRO A 142 7.90 3.53 -3.82
C PRO A 142 9.10 4.48 -3.90
N LEU A 143 10.30 4.00 -4.24
CA LEU A 143 11.45 4.89 -4.43
C LEU A 143 11.23 5.90 -5.56
N ALA A 144 10.69 5.47 -6.70
CA ALA A 144 10.39 6.35 -7.82
C ALA A 144 9.32 7.38 -7.45
N VAL A 145 8.26 6.96 -6.76
CA VAL A 145 7.23 7.89 -6.25
C VAL A 145 7.87 8.92 -5.32
N TRP A 146 8.68 8.49 -4.37
CA TRP A 146 9.39 9.40 -3.46
C TRP A 146 10.24 10.42 -4.23
N LEU A 147 11.06 9.95 -5.18
CA LEU A 147 11.95 10.81 -5.98
C LEU A 147 11.18 11.80 -6.86
N ILE A 148 10.07 11.38 -7.48
CA ILE A 148 9.23 12.26 -8.29
C ILE A 148 8.69 13.40 -7.42
N PHE A 149 8.09 13.08 -6.28
CA PHE A 149 7.47 14.09 -5.42
C PHE A 149 8.50 15.00 -4.75
N MET A 150 9.62 14.46 -4.27
CA MET A 150 10.74 15.28 -3.77
C MET A 150 11.34 16.17 -4.85
N GLY A 151 11.45 15.67 -6.09
CA GLY A 151 11.90 16.46 -7.23
C GLY A 151 10.97 17.64 -7.54
N LEU A 152 9.64 17.43 -7.46
CA LEU A 152 8.66 18.51 -7.62
C LEU A 152 8.81 19.57 -6.52
N VAL A 153 8.98 19.15 -5.27
CA VAL A 153 9.19 20.08 -4.14
C VAL A 153 10.44 20.94 -4.37
N TYR A 154 11.55 20.31 -4.72
CA TYR A 154 12.81 21.00 -4.95
C TYR A 154 12.77 21.96 -6.15
N LEU A 155 12.06 21.60 -7.22
CA LEU A 155 11.86 22.48 -8.37
C LEU A 155 11.06 23.72 -7.99
N GLU A 156 10.02 23.59 -7.17
CA GLU A 156 9.23 24.73 -6.72
C GLU A 156 10.04 25.67 -5.83
N GLU A 157 10.87 25.15 -4.93
CA GLU A 157 11.80 25.95 -4.10
C GLU A 157 12.73 26.79 -5.00
N ILE A 158 13.37 26.17 -6.00
CA ILE A 158 14.24 26.88 -6.95
C ILE A 158 13.47 27.96 -7.73
N LEU A 159 12.28 27.65 -8.23
CA LEU A 159 11.51 28.58 -9.07
C LEU A 159 10.90 29.74 -8.27
N SER A 160 10.53 29.50 -7.02
CA SER A 160 10.01 30.52 -6.11
C SER A 160 11.12 31.42 -5.52
N GLY A 161 12.38 31.03 -5.70
CA GLY A 161 13.54 31.82 -5.27
C GLY A 161 13.74 31.83 -3.76
N ILE A 162 13.27 30.79 -3.08
CA ILE A 162 13.45 30.55 -1.64
C ILE A 162 14.59 29.57 -1.43
#